data_AF-A0A7K4F8P8-F1
#
_entry.id   AF-A0A7K4F8P8-F1
#
_cell.length_a   1.000
_cell.length_b   1.000
_cell.length_c   1.000
_cell.angle_alpha   90.00
_cell.angle_beta   90.00
_cell.angle_gamma   90.00
#
_symmetry.space_group_name_H-M   'P 1'
#
loop_
_entity.id
_entity.type
_entity.pdbx_description
1 polymer ?
#
loop_
_entity_poly.entity_id
_entity_poly.type
_entity_poly.pdbx_seq_one_letter_code
_entity_poly.pdbx_strand_id
1 'polypeptide(L)' 'DITEQKPKELTNEMISQSITVNMGCMDKESCPALFVNDVIDWNVSDPKDKDMEQIREIRDEIKNQVLKLIKKLEE' A
#
# COMPACT_ATOMS: atom_id res chain seq x y z
N ASP A 1 -15.93 -2.09 -3.34
CA ASP A 1 -16.00 -1.23 -4.53
C ASP A 1 -15.05 -0.06 -4.32
N ILE A 2 -14.32 0.37 -5.35
CA ILE A 2 -13.40 1.53 -5.28
C ILE A 2 -13.73 2.61 -6.34
N THR A 3 -14.84 2.47 -7.07
CA THR A 3 -15.21 3.35 -8.20
C THR A 3 -15.39 4.83 -7.81
N GLU A 4 -15.80 5.11 -6.57
CA GLU A 4 -15.91 6.47 -6.03
C GLU A 4 -14.61 7.02 -5.42
N GLN A 5 -13.55 6.21 -5.36
CA GLN A 5 -12.26 6.62 -4.80
C GLN A 5 -11.42 7.36 -5.83
N LYS A 6 -10.66 8.36 -5.37
CA LYS A 6 -9.73 9.15 -6.19
C LYS A 6 -8.38 9.29 -5.48
N PRO A 7 -7.26 9.44 -6.21
CA PRO A 7 -5.97 9.75 -5.63
C PRO A 7 -6.04 11.01 -4.75
N LYS A 8 -5.33 10.98 -3.62
CA LYS A 8 -5.25 12.08 -2.64
C LYS A 8 -3.81 12.24 -2.21
N GLU A 9 -3.43 13.47 -1.91
CA GLU A 9 -2.14 13.75 -1.28
C GLU A 9 -2.12 13.23 0.16
N LEU A 10 -0.96 12.75 0.60
CA LEU A 10 -0.76 12.32 1.98
C LEU A 10 -0.55 13.55 2.87
N THR A 11 -1.25 13.61 4.00
CA THR A 11 -1.05 14.65 5.01
C THR A 11 -0.33 14.07 6.24
N ASN A 12 0.38 14.92 6.97
CA ASN A 12 1.06 14.51 8.20
C ASN A 12 0.09 13.97 9.25
N GLU A 13 -1.12 14.53 9.33
CA GLU A 13 -2.17 14.05 10.23
C GLU A 13 -2.56 12.60 9.91
N MET A 14 -2.84 12.30 8.64
CA MET A 14 -3.17 10.94 8.18
C MET A 14 -2.07 9.94 8.54
N ILE A 15 -0.82 10.36 8.37
CA ILE A 15 0.36 9.53 8.63
C ILE A 15 0.50 9.25 10.13
N SER A 16 0.48 10.28 10.96
CA SER A 16 0.76 10.17 12.41
C SER A 16 -0.21 9.29 13.19
N GLN A 17 -1.41 9.05 12.63
CA GLN A 17 -2.48 8.26 13.26
C GLN A 17 -2.69 6.88 12.62
N SER A 18 -1.84 6.49 11.65
CA SER A 18 -2.05 5.29 10.84
C SER A 18 -0.83 4.38 10.81
N ILE A 19 -1.09 3.08 10.59
CA ILE A 19 -0.06 2.16 10.10
C ILE A 19 0.15 2.47 8.62
N THR A 20 1.40 2.71 8.25
CA THR A 20 1.74 3.07 6.86
C THR A 20 2.25 1.85 6.11
N VAL A 21 1.70 1.61 4.92
CA VAL A 21 2.10 0.52 4.03
C VAL A 21 2.64 1.11 2.73
N ASN A 22 3.88 0.76 2.37
CA ASN A 22 4.41 0.97 1.03
C ASN A 22 4.15 -0.28 0.19
N MET A 23 3.62 -0.08 -1.01
CA MET A 23 3.30 -1.16 -1.94
C MET A 23 4.37 -1.40 -3.01
N GLY A 24 5.52 -0.74 -3.01
CA GLY A 24 6.63 -1.06 -3.94
C GLY A 24 7.27 0.12 -4.68
N CYS A 25 6.95 1.36 -4.31
CA CYS A 25 7.68 2.52 -4.82
C CYS A 25 8.65 3.00 -3.72
N MET A 26 9.91 2.56 -3.79
CA MET A 26 10.99 3.16 -3.00
C MET A 26 11.75 4.20 -3.84
N ASP A 27 11.04 5.17 -4.43
CA ASP A 27 11.67 6.42 -4.81
C ASP A 27 11.90 7.23 -3.53
N LYS A 28 13.02 6.91 -2.88
CA LYS A 28 13.51 7.53 -1.63
C LYS A 28 13.62 9.05 -1.72
N GLU A 29 13.70 9.63 -2.91
CA GLU A 29 13.80 11.09 -3.08
C GLU A 29 12.43 11.80 -3.11
N SER A 30 11.34 11.09 -3.39
CA SER A 30 10.00 11.69 -3.57
C SER A 30 8.96 11.20 -2.57
N CYS A 31 9.29 10.19 -1.74
CA CYS A 31 8.32 9.57 -0.83
C CYS A 31 8.41 10.17 0.59
N PRO A 32 7.39 10.92 1.07
CA PRO A 32 7.33 11.44 2.44
C PRO A 32 7.37 10.34 3.51
N ALA A 33 7.13 9.08 3.11
CA ALA A 33 7.16 7.91 3.97
C ALA A 33 8.52 7.66 4.64
N LEU A 34 9.63 8.24 4.15
CA LEU A 34 10.93 8.14 4.83
C LEU A 34 10.97 8.81 6.21
N PHE A 35 10.05 9.73 6.50
CA PHE A 35 9.94 10.39 7.80
C PHE A 35 8.93 9.72 8.74
N VAL A 36 8.37 8.59 8.32
CA VAL A 36 7.35 7.86 9.05
C VAL A 36 8.01 6.66 9.70
N ASN A 37 7.97 6.60 11.02
CA ASN A 37 8.39 5.41 11.75
C ASN A 37 7.43 4.25 11.40
N ASP A 38 7.96 3.03 11.30
CA ASP A 38 7.18 1.79 11.15
C ASP A 38 6.40 1.62 9.82
N VAL A 39 6.98 2.03 8.70
CA VAL A 39 6.45 1.69 7.36
C VAL A 39 6.63 0.21 7.06
N ILE A 40 5.53 -0.48 6.76
CA ILE A 40 5.54 -1.86 6.28
C ILE A 40 5.73 -1.84 4.76
N ASP A 41 6.77 -2.50 4.26
CA ASP A 41 6.98 -2.66 2.82
C ASP A 41 6.43 -4.01 2.34
N TRP A 42 5.50 -3.96 1.38
CA TRP A 42 4.95 -5.14 0.72
C TRP A 42 5.61 -5.43 -0.62
N ASN A 43 6.35 -4.48 -1.21
CA ASN A 43 7.07 -4.65 -2.48
C ASN A 43 6.23 -5.34 -3.58
N VAL A 44 4.98 -4.91 -3.74
CA VAL A 44 4.05 -5.42 -4.75
C VAL A 44 4.40 -4.83 -6.11
N SER A 45 4.25 -5.62 -7.17
CA SER A 45 4.49 -5.13 -8.53
C SER A 45 3.43 -4.11 -8.98
N ASP A 46 3.85 -3.05 -9.69
CA ASP A 46 2.91 -2.10 -10.33
C ASP A 46 2.03 -2.83 -11.37
N PRO A 47 0.69 -2.74 -11.27
CA PRO A 47 -0.22 -3.32 -12.26
C PRO A 47 -0.27 -2.56 -13.60
N LYS A 48 0.32 -1.37 -13.69
CA LYS A 48 0.30 -0.56 -14.91
C LYS A 48 0.89 -1.34 -16.10
N ASP A 49 0.23 -1.23 -17.25
CA ASP A 49 0.61 -1.87 -18.52
C ASP A 49 0.66 -3.42 -18.51
N LYS A 50 0.18 -4.06 -17.45
CA LYS A 50 0.04 -5.51 -17.35
C LYS A 50 -1.30 -6.00 -17.90
N ASP A 51 -1.36 -7.29 -18.23
CA ASP A 51 -2.62 -7.91 -18.67
C ASP A 51 -3.61 -8.13 -17.50
N MET A 52 -4.85 -8.45 -17.84
CA MET A 52 -5.91 -8.62 -16.85
C MET A 52 -5.70 -9.79 -15.89
N GLU A 53 -4.93 -10.82 -16.27
CA GLU A 53 -4.63 -11.96 -15.41
C GLU A 53 -3.62 -11.55 -14.36
N GLN A 54 -2.52 -10.92 -14.78
CA GLN A 54 -1.49 -10.37 -13.90
C GLN A 54 -2.04 -9.31 -12.94
N ILE A 55 -2.95 -8.44 -13.40
CA ILE A 55 -3.62 -7.46 -12.51
C ILE A 55 -4.43 -8.17 -11.42
N ARG A 56 -5.10 -9.28 -11.75
CA ARG A 56 -5.86 -10.06 -10.75
C ARG A 56 -4.95 -10.74 -9.74
N GLU A 57 -3.81 -11.28 -10.19
CA GLU A 57 -2.80 -11.85 -9.30
C GLU A 57 -2.28 -10.80 -8.30
N ILE A 58 -1.93 -9.60 -8.78
CA ILE A 58 -1.48 -8.47 -7.93
C ILE A 58 -2.56 -8.07 -6.92
N ARG A 59 -3.83 -7.98 -7.36
CA ARG A 59 -4.96 -7.70 -6.45
C ARG A 59 -5.08 -8.77 -5.36
N ASP A 60 -4.94 -10.03 -5.72
CA ASP A 60 -5.09 -11.15 -4.79
C ASP A 60 -3.88 -11.25 -3.83
N GLU A 61 -2.69 -10.88 -4.27
CA GLU A 61 -1.52 -10.67 -3.42
C GLU A 61 -1.78 -9.58 -2.37
N ILE A 62 -2.24 -8.39 -2.79
CA ILE A 62 -2.60 -7.29 -1.88
C ILE A 62 -3.64 -7.75 -0.85
N LYS A 63 -4.68 -8.48 -1.29
CA LYS A 63 -5.70 -9.04 -0.39
C LYS A 63 -5.08 -9.94 0.67
N ASN A 64 -4.17 -10.84 0.28
CA ASN A 64 -3.51 -11.75 1.22
C ASN A 64 -2.64 -10.99 2.23
N GLN A 65 -1.93 -9.95 1.81
CA GLN A 65 -1.13 -9.12 2.71
C GLN A 65 -2.00 -8.35 3.71
N VAL A 66 -3.13 -7.77 3.25
CA VAL A 66 -4.12 -7.11 4.12
C VAL A 66 -4.65 -8.07 5.18
N LEU A 67 -5.06 -9.29 4.78
CA LEU A 67 -5.58 -10.30 5.72
C LEU A 67 -4.54 -10.71 6.77
N LYS A 68 -3.28 -10.88 6.37
CA LYS A 68 -2.17 -11.16 7.30
C LYS A 68 -1.95 -10.01 8.28
N LEU A 69 -2.02 -8.77 7.80
CA LEU A 69 -1.86 -7.59 8.64
C LEU A 69 -2.99 -7.49 9.67
N ILE A 70 -4.24 -7.65 9.26
CA ILE A 70 -5.39 -7.66 10.18
C ILE A 70 -5.20 -8.71 11.27
N LYS A 71 -4.85 -9.95 10.88
CA LYS A 71 -4.62 -11.02 11.85
C LYS A 71 -3.53 -10.66 12.87
N LYS A 72 -2.41 -10.06 12.42
CA LYS A 72 -1.32 -9.63 13.30
C LYS A 72 -1.76 -8.52 14.29
N LEU A 73 -2.73 -7.69 13.92
CA LEU A 73 -3.24 -6.60 14.77
C LEU A 73 -4.29 -7.05 15.79
N GLU A 74 -4.90 -8.22 15.57
CA GLU A 74 -5.88 -8.83 16.48
C GLU A 74 -5.22 -9.73 17.55
N GLU A 75 -3.92 -10.02 17.41
CA GLU A 75 -3.09 -10.78 18.37
C GLU A 75 -2.50 -9.86 19.47
#